data_AF-A0A970TDF3-F1
#
_entry.id   AF-A0A970TDF3-F1
#
_cell.length_a   1.000
_cell.length_b   1.000
_cell.length_c   1.000
_cell.angle_alpha   90.00
_cell.angle_beta   90.00
_cell.angle_gamma   90.00
#
_symmetry.space_group_name_H-M   'P 1'
#
loop_
_entity.id
_entity.type
_entity.pdbx_description
1 polymer ?
#
loop_
_entity_poly.entity_id
_entity_poly.type
_entity_poly.pdbx_seq_one_letter_code
_entity_poly.pdbx_strand_id
1 'polypeptide(L)'
;MGFNPLDEKGTPVEQQIKPWEQVNVQPYDKHEVHPYTRTRVILMNGIEVEGAIFKHQLARNTNDMEIRQKIAASRRIEQQQQKMVNWLIPGDETNLEVTLGFEQVAVDLTARLARDEPSEHVKAALDYALLEDFDHLYRYANLYEMTEGKQASQVLGMDLTEVIPGRPTISEHQHPKDTIREPINGDTADILTKLHILTIVAAEQQTMNLYMNIGNRPTEMLGRGLYAEIAQIEEQHVSHYESLIDGSMDWFESAVLHEYNECFMYYSCMESETDSRIKGIWEEHLDMEIGHLHDAVEMMKQHGSKDPMSVLPSALPEPLVIFESNVDYVRQVLAEQVDWTTDGPEIVTDHKPESYKKHQETVNAGTVPSQDVINRHIQMKGED
;
A
#
# COMPACT_ATOMS: atom_id res chain seq x y z
N MET A 1 12.23 23.56 12.51
CA MET A 1 11.35 23.89 11.37
C MET A 1 11.24 22.61 10.58
N GLY A 2 10.04 22.12 10.32
CA GLY A 2 9.83 20.93 9.49
C GLY A 2 10.18 21.22 8.03
N PHE A 3 10.41 20.18 7.24
CA PHE A 3 10.63 20.29 5.80
C PHE A 3 9.33 20.74 5.12
N ASN A 4 9.40 21.77 4.27
CA ASN A 4 8.25 22.26 3.49
C ASN A 4 8.57 22.16 1.99
N PRO A 5 7.95 21.22 1.24
CA PRO A 5 8.24 21.07 -0.17
C PRO A 5 7.91 22.31 -1.00
N LEU A 6 6.97 23.17 -0.56
CA LEU A 6 6.59 24.40 -1.25
C LEU A 6 7.63 25.54 -1.12
N ASP A 7 8.55 25.44 -0.15
CA ASP A 7 9.65 26.41 0.01
C ASP A 7 10.90 25.98 -0.77
N GLU A 8 10.96 24.71 -1.17
CA GLU A 8 12.05 24.15 -1.98
C GLU A 8 11.84 24.46 -3.46
N LYS A 9 12.92 24.39 -4.24
CA LYS A 9 12.84 24.73 -5.67
C LYS A 9 12.28 23.58 -6.51
N GLY A 10 12.67 22.34 -6.20
CA GLY A 10 12.46 21.18 -7.05
C GLY A 10 13.20 21.26 -8.41
N THR A 11 13.13 20.16 -9.16
CA THR A 11 13.49 20.13 -10.58
C THR A 11 12.24 20.45 -11.42
N PRO A 12 12.27 21.43 -12.33
CA PRO A 12 11.15 21.70 -13.24
C PRO A 12 10.82 20.51 -14.15
N VAL A 13 9.53 20.22 -14.34
CA VAL A 13 9.01 19.05 -15.10
C VAL A 13 9.68 18.88 -16.47
N GLU A 14 9.93 19.97 -17.20
CA GLU A 14 10.55 19.92 -18.53
C GLU A 14 12.02 19.47 -18.52
N GLN A 15 12.66 19.39 -17.36
CA GLN A 15 14.06 19.01 -17.16
C GLN A 15 14.22 17.62 -16.53
N GLN A 16 13.11 16.94 -16.23
CA GLN A 16 13.12 15.69 -15.47
C GLN A 16 13.28 14.43 -16.33
N ILE A 17 13.07 14.49 -17.64
CA ILE A 17 13.18 13.31 -18.53
C ILE A 17 14.60 12.74 -18.50
N LYS A 18 14.71 11.44 -18.18
CA LYS A 18 15.97 10.72 -18.07
C LYS A 18 16.29 9.88 -19.32
N PRO A 19 17.57 9.72 -19.70
CA PRO A 19 17.98 8.78 -20.73
C PRO A 19 17.80 7.32 -20.25
N TRP A 20 17.65 6.39 -21.20
CA TRP A 20 17.39 4.97 -20.90
C TRP A 20 18.44 4.30 -20.01
N GLU A 21 19.69 4.73 -20.09
CA GLU A 21 20.77 4.23 -19.24
C GLU A 21 20.55 4.56 -17.75
N GLN A 22 19.90 5.68 -17.44
CA GLN A 22 19.54 6.05 -16.07
C GLN A 22 18.24 5.37 -15.63
N VAL A 23 17.27 5.24 -16.54
CA VAL A 23 16.00 4.55 -16.23
C VAL A 23 16.21 3.05 -15.98
N ASN A 24 17.16 2.42 -16.66
CA ASN A 24 17.52 1.02 -16.47
C ASN A 24 18.43 0.85 -15.25
N VAL A 25 17.85 0.97 -14.07
CA VAL A 25 18.54 0.89 -12.78
C VAL A 25 19.17 -0.48 -12.53
N GLN A 26 20.22 -0.51 -11.73
CA GLN A 26 20.81 -1.74 -11.22
C GLN A 26 19.96 -2.28 -10.05
N PRO A 27 19.48 -3.53 -10.09
CA PRO A 27 18.76 -4.14 -8.98
C PRO A 27 19.59 -4.23 -7.69
N TYR A 28 18.93 -4.29 -6.54
CA TYR A 28 19.61 -4.65 -5.28
C TYR A 28 19.96 -6.15 -5.23
N ASP A 29 20.89 -6.52 -4.36
CA ASP A 29 21.16 -7.93 -4.05
C ASP A 29 20.17 -8.40 -2.96
N LYS A 30 19.31 -9.38 -3.28
CA LYS A 30 18.28 -9.87 -2.35
C LYS A 30 18.83 -10.49 -1.06
N HIS A 31 20.11 -10.85 -1.03
CA HIS A 31 20.78 -11.42 0.13
C HIS A 31 21.47 -10.38 1.02
N GLU A 32 21.70 -9.17 0.50
CA GLU A 32 22.38 -8.09 1.23
C GLU A 32 21.45 -6.91 1.57
N VAL A 33 20.39 -6.71 0.77
CA VAL A 33 19.42 -5.63 0.96
C VAL A 33 18.72 -5.75 2.31
N HIS A 34 18.53 -4.62 3.00
CA HIS A 34 17.73 -4.61 4.22
C HIS A 34 16.26 -4.92 3.87
N PRO A 35 15.52 -5.76 4.64
CA PRO A 35 14.12 -6.06 4.35
C PRO A 35 13.26 -4.80 4.20
N TYR A 36 13.46 -3.80 5.05
CA TYR A 36 12.77 -2.50 4.89
C TYR A 36 13.23 -1.64 3.71
N THR A 37 14.38 -1.89 3.10
CA THR A 37 14.70 -1.29 1.79
C THR A 37 13.83 -1.94 0.70
N ARG A 38 13.60 -3.27 0.78
CA ARG A 38 12.62 -3.95 -0.10
C ARG A 38 11.21 -3.41 0.11
N THR A 39 10.75 -3.24 1.36
CA THR A 39 9.39 -2.72 1.62
C THR A 39 9.21 -1.29 1.09
N ARG A 40 10.20 -0.40 1.26
CA ARG A 40 10.17 0.95 0.66
C ARG A 40 10.08 0.91 -0.86
N VAL A 41 10.83 0.02 -1.52
CA VAL A 41 10.76 -0.15 -2.98
C VAL A 41 9.36 -0.57 -3.42
N ILE A 42 8.75 -1.54 -2.74
CA ILE A 42 7.40 -2.02 -3.05
C ILE A 42 6.36 -0.90 -2.82
N LEU A 43 6.44 -0.23 -1.67
CA LEU A 43 5.54 0.87 -1.30
C LEU A 43 5.64 2.04 -2.28
N MET A 44 6.85 2.54 -2.56
CA MET A 44 7.03 3.68 -3.46
C MET A 44 6.62 3.34 -4.90
N ASN A 45 6.75 2.08 -5.31
CA ASN A 45 6.16 1.64 -6.56
C ASN A 45 4.62 1.74 -6.53
N GLY A 46 3.97 1.39 -5.43
CA GLY A 46 2.52 1.57 -5.28
C GLY A 46 2.09 3.02 -5.34
N ILE A 47 2.80 3.91 -4.64
CA ILE A 47 2.58 5.36 -4.65
C ILE A 47 2.65 5.91 -6.10
N GLU A 48 3.70 5.57 -6.85
CA GLU A 48 3.88 5.99 -8.24
C GLU A 48 2.83 5.40 -9.21
N VAL A 49 2.39 4.16 -8.96
CA VAL A 49 1.35 3.52 -9.76
C VAL A 49 0.00 4.21 -9.53
N GLU A 50 -0.33 4.52 -8.28
CA GLU A 50 -1.53 5.28 -7.92
C GLU A 50 -1.50 6.63 -8.63
N GLY A 51 -0.45 7.44 -8.45
CA GLY A 51 -0.37 8.79 -9.00
C GLY A 51 -0.54 8.80 -10.53
N ALA A 52 0.10 7.84 -11.20
CA ALA A 52 -0.05 7.65 -12.64
C ALA A 52 -1.49 7.25 -13.06
N ILE A 53 -2.16 6.38 -12.29
CA ILE A 53 -3.56 5.97 -12.52
C ILE A 53 -4.51 7.13 -12.26
N PHE A 54 -4.36 7.87 -11.16
CA PHE A 54 -5.12 9.08 -10.85
C PHE A 54 -5.03 10.08 -12.01
N LYS A 55 -3.81 10.36 -12.49
CA LYS A 55 -3.55 11.23 -13.65
C LYS A 55 -4.21 10.71 -14.92
N HIS A 56 -4.33 9.41 -15.12
CA HIS A 56 -5.13 8.83 -16.20
C HIS A 56 -6.63 9.09 -16.02
N GLN A 57 -7.17 8.98 -14.80
CA GLN A 57 -8.58 9.27 -14.53
C GLN A 57 -8.90 10.75 -14.69
N LEU A 58 -8.06 11.64 -14.20
CA LEU A 58 -8.22 13.09 -14.39
C LEU A 58 -8.26 13.44 -15.88
N ALA A 59 -7.36 12.89 -16.69
CA ALA A 59 -7.35 13.11 -18.14
C ALA A 59 -8.64 12.63 -18.84
N ARG A 60 -9.30 11.58 -18.32
CA ARG A 60 -10.59 11.07 -18.82
C ARG A 60 -11.78 11.91 -18.37
N ASN A 61 -11.63 12.68 -17.30
CA ASN A 61 -12.71 13.48 -16.68
C ASN A 61 -12.59 14.99 -16.94
N THR A 62 -11.64 15.43 -17.77
CA THR A 62 -11.55 16.82 -18.25
C THR A 62 -11.56 16.87 -19.77
N ASN A 63 -12.12 17.93 -20.36
CA ASN A 63 -12.04 18.22 -21.81
C ASN A 63 -11.03 19.33 -22.14
N ASP A 64 -10.39 19.91 -21.13
CA ASP A 64 -9.39 20.96 -21.30
C ASP A 64 -8.11 20.37 -21.91
N MET A 65 -7.69 20.91 -23.05
CA MET A 65 -6.53 20.41 -23.78
C MET A 65 -5.21 20.73 -23.07
N GLU A 66 -5.11 21.90 -22.44
CA GLU A 66 -3.89 22.33 -21.76
C GLU A 66 -3.66 21.43 -20.52
N ILE A 67 -4.71 21.19 -19.74
CA ILE A 67 -4.65 20.27 -18.60
C ILE A 67 -4.24 18.86 -19.05
N ARG A 68 -4.87 18.34 -20.13
CA ARG A 68 -4.50 17.01 -20.66
C ARG A 68 -3.04 16.93 -21.11
N GLN A 69 -2.50 18.01 -21.68
CA GLN A 69 -1.10 18.09 -22.09
C GLN A 69 -0.15 18.13 -20.89
N LYS A 70 -0.46 18.94 -19.87
CA LYS A 70 0.33 19.01 -18.62
C LYS A 70 0.40 17.66 -17.92
N ILE A 71 -0.77 17.05 -17.66
CA ILE A 71 -0.86 15.73 -17.01
C ILE A 71 -0.17 14.63 -17.84
N ALA A 72 -0.20 14.73 -19.18
CA ALA A 72 0.51 13.77 -20.01
C ALA A 72 2.04 13.92 -19.95
N ALA A 73 2.56 15.09 -19.63
CA ALA A 73 3.98 15.34 -19.45
C ALA A 73 4.45 14.76 -18.11
N SER A 74 3.85 15.17 -16.98
CA SER A 74 4.21 14.67 -15.64
C SER A 74 4.09 13.15 -15.55
N ARG A 75 2.95 12.59 -15.98
CA ARG A 75 2.73 11.13 -15.95
C ARG A 75 3.78 10.31 -16.72
N ARG A 76 4.40 10.86 -17.77
CA ARG A 76 5.48 10.14 -18.48
C ARG A 76 6.77 10.10 -17.67
N ILE A 77 7.00 11.11 -16.85
CA ILE A 77 8.16 11.22 -15.97
C ILE A 77 7.97 10.33 -14.75
N GLU A 78 6.80 10.35 -14.11
CA GLU A 78 6.45 9.37 -13.05
C GLU A 78 6.53 7.95 -13.55
N GLN A 79 6.13 7.69 -14.80
CA GLN A 79 6.34 6.37 -15.37
C GLN A 79 7.84 6.01 -15.45
N GLN A 80 8.77 6.95 -15.67
CA GLN A 80 10.21 6.66 -15.51
C GLN A 80 10.56 6.39 -14.05
N GLN A 81 10.07 7.20 -13.10
CA GLN A 81 10.29 7.01 -11.66
C GLN A 81 9.80 5.65 -11.18
N GLN A 82 8.55 5.29 -11.48
CA GLN A 82 7.97 3.98 -11.22
C GLN A 82 8.85 2.83 -11.73
N LYS A 83 9.44 2.93 -12.93
CA LYS A 83 10.35 1.89 -13.47
C LYS A 83 11.67 1.86 -12.72
N MET A 84 12.23 3.04 -12.43
CA MET A 84 13.46 3.16 -11.64
C MET A 84 13.28 2.64 -10.20
N VAL A 85 12.08 2.71 -9.63
CA VAL A 85 11.76 2.14 -8.31
C VAL A 85 11.48 0.65 -8.43
N ASN A 86 10.44 0.25 -9.16
CA ASN A 86 9.99 -1.15 -9.23
C ASN A 86 11.07 -2.10 -9.75
N TRP A 87 11.93 -1.65 -10.67
CA TRP A 87 12.97 -2.50 -11.27
C TRP A 87 14.23 -2.61 -10.39
N LEU A 88 14.21 -2.03 -9.18
CA LEU A 88 15.18 -2.37 -8.15
C LEU A 88 14.98 -3.80 -7.62
N ILE A 89 13.75 -4.33 -7.70
CA ILE A 89 13.45 -5.73 -7.36
C ILE A 89 14.14 -6.64 -8.37
N PRO A 90 15.06 -7.53 -7.94
CA PRO A 90 15.88 -8.31 -8.85
C PRO A 90 15.10 -9.49 -9.44
N GLY A 91 15.45 -9.86 -10.68
CA GLY A 91 14.76 -10.93 -11.41
C GLY A 91 15.04 -12.36 -10.89
N ASP A 92 15.89 -12.50 -9.88
CA ASP A 92 16.17 -13.77 -9.21
C ASP A 92 15.40 -13.93 -7.88
N GLU A 93 14.56 -12.97 -7.47
CA GLU A 93 13.52 -13.20 -6.47
C GLU A 93 12.40 -14.08 -7.05
N THR A 94 11.99 -15.11 -6.29
CA THR A 94 10.87 -15.96 -6.70
C THR A 94 9.53 -15.24 -6.50
N ASN A 95 8.46 -15.73 -7.15
CA ASN A 95 7.12 -15.16 -6.95
C ASN A 95 6.69 -15.16 -5.47
N LEU A 96 7.11 -16.17 -4.69
CA LEU A 96 6.82 -16.23 -3.26
C LEU A 96 7.69 -15.28 -2.44
N GLU A 97 8.97 -15.09 -2.81
CA GLU A 97 9.83 -14.07 -2.18
C GLU A 97 9.25 -12.67 -2.41
N VAL A 98 8.77 -12.37 -3.62
CA VAL A 98 8.08 -11.12 -3.93
C VAL A 98 6.78 -11.00 -3.14
N THR A 99 5.92 -12.03 -3.14
CA THR A 99 4.67 -12.00 -2.36
C THR A 99 4.92 -11.76 -0.88
N LEU A 100 5.88 -12.45 -0.26
CA LEU A 100 6.25 -12.21 1.14
C LEU A 100 6.68 -10.75 1.40
N GLY A 101 7.37 -10.12 0.46
CA GLY A 101 7.73 -8.70 0.57
C GLY A 101 6.52 -7.76 0.51
N PHE A 102 5.51 -8.10 -0.29
CA PHE A 102 4.25 -7.33 -0.37
C PHE A 102 3.41 -7.51 0.89
N GLU A 103 3.26 -8.74 1.37
CA GLU A 103 2.59 -9.01 2.66
C GLU A 103 3.30 -8.31 3.83
N GLN A 104 4.63 -8.21 3.78
CA GLN A 104 5.39 -7.43 4.77
C GLN A 104 5.04 -5.94 4.71
N VAL A 105 4.85 -5.37 3.50
CA VAL A 105 4.38 -4.00 3.36
C VAL A 105 3.00 -3.85 3.97
N ALA A 106 2.04 -4.70 3.61
CA ALA A 106 0.67 -4.64 4.14
C ALA A 106 0.65 -4.66 5.68
N VAL A 107 1.36 -5.61 6.31
CA VAL A 107 1.44 -5.71 7.77
C VAL A 107 2.13 -4.49 8.42
N ASP A 108 3.38 -4.22 8.04
CA ASP A 108 4.19 -3.24 8.78
C ASP A 108 3.82 -1.78 8.43
N LEU A 109 3.32 -1.53 7.21
CA LEU A 109 2.79 -0.21 6.86
C LEU A 109 1.47 0.03 7.60
N THR A 110 0.51 -0.89 7.52
CA THR A 110 -0.80 -0.72 8.17
C THR A 110 -0.62 -0.50 9.67
N ALA A 111 0.23 -1.29 10.33
CA ALA A 111 0.53 -1.10 11.75
C ALA A 111 1.21 0.25 12.04
N ARG A 112 2.16 0.70 11.20
CA ARG A 112 2.81 2.00 11.34
C ARG A 112 1.81 3.15 11.23
N LEU A 113 0.96 3.14 10.20
CA LEU A 113 -0.05 4.16 9.98
C LEU A 113 -1.06 4.18 11.14
N ALA A 114 -1.54 3.02 11.58
CA ALA A 114 -2.54 2.91 12.64
C ALA A 114 -2.06 3.41 14.01
N ARG A 115 -0.73 3.37 14.27
CA ARG A 115 -0.12 3.90 15.50
C ARG A 115 -0.12 5.42 15.57
N ASP A 116 -0.03 6.07 14.41
CA ASP A 116 0.09 7.52 14.31
C ASP A 116 -1.19 8.20 13.83
N GLU A 117 -2.17 7.41 13.40
CA GLU A 117 -3.41 7.90 12.82
C GLU A 117 -4.22 8.77 13.81
N PRO A 118 -4.44 10.06 13.49
CA PRO A 118 -5.20 10.95 14.36
C PRO A 118 -6.70 10.63 14.45
N SER A 119 -7.28 10.05 13.39
CA SER A 119 -8.70 9.72 13.31
C SER A 119 -8.99 8.34 13.87
N GLU A 120 -9.74 8.26 14.97
CA GLU A 120 -10.16 6.97 15.56
C GLU A 120 -10.91 6.08 14.55
N HIS A 121 -11.65 6.68 13.62
CA HIS A 121 -12.37 5.97 12.55
C HIS A 121 -11.42 5.32 11.54
N VAL A 122 -10.43 6.07 11.05
CA VAL A 122 -9.45 5.56 10.08
C VAL A 122 -8.51 4.56 10.74
N LYS A 123 -8.15 4.82 12.01
CA LYS A 123 -7.39 3.89 12.82
C LYS A 123 -8.11 2.56 12.98
N ALA A 124 -9.41 2.57 13.27
CA ALA A 124 -10.20 1.35 13.39
C ALA A 124 -10.28 0.57 12.07
N ALA A 125 -10.35 1.27 10.93
CA ALA A 125 -10.27 0.66 9.61
C ALA A 125 -8.92 -0.04 9.36
N LEU A 126 -7.80 0.63 9.68
CA LEU A 126 -6.45 0.06 9.58
C LEU A 126 -6.27 -1.16 10.50
N ASP A 127 -6.67 -1.05 11.77
CA ASP A 127 -6.57 -2.16 12.73
C ASP A 127 -7.40 -3.38 12.30
N TYR A 128 -8.55 -3.14 11.66
CA TYR A 128 -9.45 -4.21 11.21
C TYR A 128 -8.82 -5.09 10.12
N ALA A 129 -8.22 -4.47 9.10
CA ALA A 129 -7.62 -5.17 7.96
C ALA A 129 -6.21 -5.71 8.28
N LEU A 130 -5.46 -5.05 9.18
CA LEU A 130 -4.13 -5.50 9.64
C LEU A 130 -4.09 -6.98 10.04
N LEU A 131 -5.14 -7.47 10.71
CA LEU A 131 -5.18 -8.85 11.19
C LEU A 131 -5.37 -9.87 10.06
N GLU A 132 -5.91 -9.45 8.93
CA GLU A 132 -6.11 -10.25 7.72
C GLU A 132 -4.77 -10.35 6.98
N ASP A 133 -4.12 -9.22 6.69
CA ASP A 133 -2.76 -9.16 6.08
C ASP A 133 -1.75 -9.98 6.89
N PHE A 134 -1.85 -9.93 8.22
CA PHE A 134 -0.98 -10.70 9.10
C PHE A 134 -1.16 -12.21 8.94
N ASP A 135 -2.40 -12.68 8.71
CA ASP A 135 -2.69 -14.09 8.45
C ASP A 135 -2.30 -14.51 7.02
N HIS A 136 -2.33 -13.58 6.06
CA HIS A 136 -1.84 -13.82 4.69
C HIS A 136 -0.33 -14.07 4.69
N LEU A 137 0.43 -13.20 5.38
CA LEU A 137 1.87 -13.36 5.58
C LEU A 137 2.19 -14.73 6.19
N TYR A 138 1.42 -15.13 7.21
CA TYR A 138 1.54 -16.45 7.85
C TYR A 138 1.35 -17.60 6.86
N ARG A 139 0.31 -17.55 6.01
CA ARG A 139 0.00 -18.61 5.04
C ARG A 139 1.02 -18.68 3.92
N TYR A 140 1.50 -17.54 3.42
CA TYR A 140 2.55 -17.53 2.41
C TYR A 140 3.89 -17.98 2.96
N ALA A 141 4.20 -17.69 4.22
CA ALA A 141 5.40 -18.21 4.86
C ALA A 141 5.37 -19.75 4.93
N ASN A 142 4.23 -20.33 5.30
CA ASN A 142 4.00 -21.77 5.31
C ASN A 142 4.10 -22.38 3.89
N LEU A 143 3.50 -21.72 2.89
CA LEU A 143 3.61 -22.15 1.49
C LEU A 143 5.06 -22.09 0.98
N TYR A 144 5.80 -21.03 1.32
CA TYR A 144 7.20 -20.82 0.95
C TYR A 144 8.10 -21.90 1.55
N GLU A 145 7.91 -22.25 2.81
CA GLU A 145 8.68 -23.32 3.44
C GLU A 145 8.42 -24.69 2.78
N MET A 146 7.17 -25.00 2.44
CA MET A 146 6.83 -26.26 1.77
C MET A 146 7.36 -26.33 0.33
N THR A 147 7.30 -25.23 -0.42
CA THR A 147 7.58 -25.21 -1.85
C THR A 147 9.05 -24.97 -2.17
N GLU A 148 9.72 -24.11 -1.39
CA GLU A 148 11.12 -23.74 -1.62
C GLU A 148 12.08 -24.30 -0.58
N GLY A 149 11.58 -24.84 0.54
CA GLY A 149 12.43 -25.38 1.60
C GLY A 149 13.24 -24.31 2.33
N LYS A 150 12.79 -23.06 2.29
CA LYS A 150 13.44 -21.89 2.90
C LYS A 150 12.53 -21.27 3.97
N GLN A 151 13.14 -20.58 4.93
CA GLN A 151 12.38 -19.86 5.96
C GLN A 151 12.02 -18.46 5.48
N ALA A 152 10.76 -18.03 5.72
CA ALA A 152 10.30 -16.68 5.37
C ALA A 152 11.13 -15.57 6.03
N SER A 153 11.72 -15.83 7.20
CA SER A 153 12.63 -14.89 7.88
C SER A 153 13.86 -14.48 7.07
N GLN A 154 14.21 -15.24 6.01
CA GLN A 154 15.26 -14.84 5.06
C GLN A 154 14.82 -13.66 4.17
N VAL A 155 13.51 -13.50 3.96
CA VAL A 155 12.91 -12.37 3.22
C VAL A 155 12.53 -11.26 4.18
N LEU A 156 11.83 -11.61 5.26
CA LEU A 156 11.18 -10.67 6.18
C LEU A 156 12.17 -10.02 7.17
N GLY A 157 13.31 -10.67 7.42
CA GLY A 157 14.19 -10.33 8.54
C GLY A 157 13.71 -10.96 9.84
N MET A 158 14.63 -11.56 10.60
CA MET A 158 14.29 -12.43 11.73
C MET A 158 13.53 -11.74 12.88
N ASP A 159 13.75 -10.44 13.09
CA ASP A 159 13.23 -9.69 14.26
C ASP A 159 12.39 -8.47 13.85
N LEU A 160 11.99 -8.37 12.57
CA LEU A 160 11.27 -7.21 12.05
C LEU A 160 9.76 -7.44 12.07
N THR A 161 9.32 -8.52 11.42
CA THR A 161 7.92 -8.90 11.25
C THR A 161 7.73 -10.33 11.73
N GLU A 162 6.80 -10.54 12.67
CA GLU A 162 6.49 -11.87 13.19
C GLU A 162 5.66 -12.68 12.19
N VAL A 163 5.80 -14.01 12.24
CA VAL A 163 5.03 -14.95 11.41
C VAL A 163 4.30 -15.92 12.33
N ILE A 164 3.09 -15.54 12.75
CA ILE A 164 2.16 -16.36 13.54
C ILE A 164 0.75 -16.18 12.97
N PRO A 165 -0.22 -17.05 13.31
CA PRO A 165 -1.60 -16.91 12.83
C PRO A 165 -2.23 -15.55 13.18
N GLY A 166 -2.95 -14.96 12.22
CA GLY A 166 -3.74 -13.74 12.36
C GLY A 166 -5.23 -14.02 12.51
N ARG A 167 -6.09 -13.13 11.97
CA ARG A 167 -7.51 -13.47 11.76
C ARG A 167 -7.54 -14.53 10.67
N PRO A 168 -8.11 -15.73 10.89
CA PRO A 168 -8.05 -16.77 9.87
C PRO A 168 -8.71 -16.36 8.55
N THR A 169 -8.02 -16.41 7.41
CA THR A 169 -8.51 -16.19 6.03
C THR A 169 -9.85 -16.81 5.69
N ILE A 170 -10.16 -18.00 6.22
CA ILE A 170 -11.49 -18.58 6.06
C ILE A 170 -12.61 -17.63 6.56
N SER A 171 -12.33 -16.76 7.53
CA SER A 171 -13.28 -15.87 8.19
C SER A 171 -13.29 -14.42 7.66
N GLU A 172 -12.39 -14.08 6.75
CA GLU A 172 -12.16 -12.70 6.29
C GLU A 172 -13.15 -12.24 5.22
N HIS A 173 -13.65 -13.18 4.40
CA HIS A 173 -14.57 -12.90 3.29
C HIS A 173 -15.86 -12.17 3.75
N GLN A 174 -15.92 -10.87 3.50
CA GLN A 174 -17.09 -10.04 3.77
C GLN A 174 -18.00 -9.98 2.54
N HIS A 175 -19.30 -9.76 2.78
CA HIS A 175 -20.16 -9.39 1.67
C HIS A 175 -19.78 -7.95 1.22
N PRO A 176 -19.66 -7.63 -0.09
CA PRO A 176 -19.10 -6.36 -0.55
C PRO A 176 -19.72 -5.09 0.05
N LYS A 177 -21.03 -5.08 0.30
CA LYS A 177 -21.73 -3.96 0.97
C LYS A 177 -21.24 -3.66 2.40
N ASP A 178 -20.69 -4.66 3.09
CA ASP A 178 -20.23 -4.60 4.49
C ASP A 178 -18.73 -4.21 4.56
N THR A 179 -18.07 -4.10 3.40
CA THR A 179 -16.68 -3.67 3.26
C THR A 179 -16.52 -2.14 3.25
N ILE A 180 -17.55 -1.43 2.80
CA ILE A 180 -17.52 0.02 2.57
C ILE A 180 -17.61 0.79 3.90
N ARG A 181 -16.72 1.76 4.11
CA ARG A 181 -16.67 2.66 5.28
C ARG A 181 -17.29 4.02 4.96
N GLU A 182 -17.63 4.75 6.01
CA GLU A 182 -17.99 6.17 5.88
C GLU A 182 -16.74 6.99 5.51
N PRO A 183 -16.82 7.87 4.50
CA PRO A 183 -15.68 8.70 4.10
C PRO A 183 -15.36 9.74 5.18
N ILE A 184 -14.08 10.14 5.25
CA ILE A 184 -13.69 11.33 6.01
C ILE A 184 -14.36 12.57 5.42
N ASN A 185 -14.38 13.67 6.19
CA ASN A 185 -14.72 14.97 5.64
C ASN A 185 -13.46 15.64 5.10
N GLY A 186 -13.37 15.83 3.78
CA GLY A 186 -12.21 16.39 3.10
C GLY A 186 -11.87 17.83 3.52
N ASP A 187 -12.82 18.61 4.04
CA ASP A 187 -12.57 19.98 4.50
C ASP A 187 -12.00 20.04 5.93
N THR A 188 -12.34 19.06 6.79
CA THR A 188 -12.02 19.12 8.22
C THR A 188 -11.08 18.03 8.72
N ALA A 189 -10.85 16.97 7.94
CA ALA A 189 -9.94 15.90 8.33
C ALA A 189 -8.49 16.41 8.45
N ASP A 190 -7.75 15.82 9.38
CA ASP A 190 -6.33 16.09 9.53
C ASP A 190 -5.59 15.76 8.23
N ILE A 191 -4.58 16.57 7.88
CA ILE A 191 -3.78 16.32 6.68
C ILE A 191 -3.09 14.96 6.78
N LEU A 192 -2.59 14.57 7.96
CA LEU A 192 -1.93 13.28 8.14
C LEU A 192 -2.90 12.13 7.86
N THR A 193 -4.15 12.22 8.33
CA THR A 193 -5.21 11.26 8.00
C THR A 193 -5.43 11.13 6.48
N LYS A 194 -5.46 12.24 5.74
CA LYS A 194 -5.60 12.20 4.27
C LYS A 194 -4.41 11.48 3.62
N LEU A 195 -3.18 11.75 4.07
CA LEU A 195 -1.97 11.12 3.54
C LEU A 195 -1.89 9.64 3.90
N HIS A 196 -2.29 9.25 5.12
CA HIS A 196 -2.39 7.86 5.51
C HIS A 196 -3.37 7.08 4.62
N ILE A 197 -4.56 7.64 4.36
CA ILE A 197 -5.54 7.02 3.45
C ILE A 197 -4.96 6.87 2.04
N LEU A 198 -4.39 7.93 1.46
CA LEU A 198 -3.78 7.85 0.12
C LEU A 198 -2.64 6.82 0.07
N THR A 199 -1.83 6.77 1.12
CA THR A 199 -0.69 5.85 1.22
C THR A 199 -1.14 4.40 1.31
N ILE A 200 -2.11 4.08 2.19
CA ILE A 200 -2.58 2.70 2.32
C ILE A 200 -3.36 2.25 1.08
N VAL A 201 -4.18 3.11 0.47
CA VAL A 201 -4.87 2.80 -0.79
C VAL A 201 -3.87 2.48 -1.90
N ALA A 202 -2.79 3.25 -2.02
CA ALA A 202 -1.75 3.00 -3.02
C ALA A 202 -1.01 1.67 -2.77
N ALA A 203 -0.72 1.35 -1.51
CA ALA A 203 -0.09 0.10 -1.12
C ALA A 203 -0.99 -1.11 -1.45
N GLU A 204 -2.24 -1.11 -0.99
CA GLU A 204 -3.19 -2.20 -1.22
C GLU A 204 -3.54 -2.38 -2.69
N GLN A 205 -3.72 -1.28 -3.42
CA GLN A 205 -3.96 -1.37 -4.87
C GLN A 205 -2.77 -2.03 -5.57
N GLN A 206 -1.55 -1.78 -5.11
CA GLN A 206 -0.36 -2.39 -5.66
C GLN A 206 -0.22 -3.87 -5.28
N THR A 207 -0.62 -4.27 -4.07
CA THR A 207 -0.77 -5.66 -3.66
C THR A 207 -1.81 -6.38 -4.51
N MET A 208 -3.02 -5.84 -4.66
CA MET A 208 -4.03 -6.37 -5.57
C MET A 208 -3.51 -6.52 -7.01
N ASN A 209 -2.79 -5.52 -7.52
CA ASN A 209 -2.17 -5.57 -8.85
C ASN A 209 -1.14 -6.71 -8.99
N LEU A 210 -0.34 -6.99 -7.96
CA LEU A 210 0.55 -8.15 -7.93
C LEU A 210 -0.27 -9.43 -8.14
N TYR A 211 -1.29 -9.63 -7.32
CA TYR A 211 -2.15 -10.81 -7.36
C TYR A 211 -2.84 -11.02 -8.71
N MET A 212 -3.35 -9.95 -9.32
CA MET A 212 -3.98 -10.01 -10.65
C MET A 212 -3.01 -10.47 -11.75
N ASN A 213 -1.70 -10.28 -11.59
CA ASN A 213 -0.70 -10.59 -12.60
C ASN A 213 0.07 -11.90 -12.34
N ILE A 214 0.28 -12.25 -11.06
CA ILE A 214 1.09 -13.42 -10.67
C ILE A 214 0.30 -14.54 -9.99
N GLY A 215 -0.96 -14.33 -9.60
CA GLY A 215 -1.75 -15.35 -8.89
C GLY A 215 -1.99 -16.64 -9.70
N ASN A 216 -1.84 -16.55 -11.03
CA ASN A 216 -1.91 -17.70 -11.93
C ASN A 216 -0.53 -18.36 -12.20
N ARG A 217 0.54 -17.98 -11.51
CA ARG A 217 1.90 -18.47 -11.75
C ARG A 217 2.34 -19.65 -10.87
N PRO A 218 1.81 -19.89 -9.66
CA PRO A 218 2.14 -21.11 -8.93
C PRO A 218 1.88 -22.36 -9.77
N THR A 219 2.82 -23.30 -9.75
CA THR A 219 2.74 -24.55 -10.51
C THR A 219 1.81 -25.58 -9.86
N GLU A 220 1.77 -25.59 -8.53
CA GLU A 220 0.94 -26.49 -7.74
C GLU A 220 -0.44 -25.87 -7.47
N MET A 221 -1.49 -26.70 -7.52
CA MET A 221 -2.87 -26.24 -7.26
C MET A 221 -3.07 -25.69 -5.85
N LEU A 222 -2.28 -26.16 -4.88
CA LEU A 222 -2.29 -25.66 -3.50
C LEU A 222 -1.95 -24.15 -3.48
N GLY A 223 -0.84 -23.77 -4.10
CA GLY A 223 -0.44 -22.37 -4.20
C GLY A 223 -1.42 -21.56 -5.06
N ARG A 224 -1.85 -22.09 -6.20
CA ARG A 224 -2.84 -21.39 -7.05
C ARG A 224 -4.14 -21.10 -6.30
N GLY A 225 -4.58 -22.02 -5.46
CA GLY A 225 -5.76 -21.86 -4.62
C GLY A 225 -5.56 -20.76 -3.58
N LEU A 226 -4.42 -20.75 -2.88
CA LEU A 226 -4.12 -19.72 -1.88
C LEU A 226 -4.11 -18.32 -2.51
N TYR A 227 -3.39 -18.15 -3.62
CA TYR A 227 -3.36 -16.88 -4.36
C TYR A 227 -4.75 -16.46 -4.84
N ALA A 228 -5.61 -17.40 -5.25
CA ALA A 228 -6.96 -17.07 -5.70
C ALA A 228 -7.89 -16.61 -4.56
N GLU A 229 -7.75 -17.21 -3.38
CA GLU A 229 -8.53 -16.86 -2.19
C GLU A 229 -8.11 -15.49 -1.64
N ILE A 230 -6.81 -15.30 -1.38
CA ILE A 230 -6.29 -14.05 -0.83
C ILE A 230 -6.50 -12.89 -1.80
N ALA A 231 -6.31 -13.09 -3.11
CA ALA A 231 -6.60 -12.04 -4.11
C ALA A 231 -8.03 -11.49 -4.10
N GLN A 232 -9.02 -12.22 -3.56
CA GLN A 232 -10.37 -11.67 -3.37
C GLN A 232 -10.46 -10.78 -2.14
N ILE A 233 -9.68 -11.07 -1.10
CA ILE A 233 -9.60 -10.24 0.11
C ILE A 233 -8.84 -8.94 -0.19
N GLU A 234 -7.79 -8.97 -1.03
CA GLU A 234 -7.10 -7.74 -1.46
C GLU A 234 -8.04 -6.74 -2.15
N GLU A 235 -8.99 -7.23 -2.97
CA GLU A 235 -10.00 -6.36 -3.58
C GLU A 235 -10.95 -5.77 -2.52
N GLN A 236 -11.28 -6.56 -1.50
CA GLN A 236 -12.01 -6.11 -0.32
C GLN A 236 -11.21 -5.05 0.45
N HIS A 237 -9.90 -5.19 0.64
CA HIS A 237 -9.07 -4.18 1.31
C HIS A 237 -8.98 -2.88 0.52
N VAL A 238 -8.82 -2.95 -0.79
CA VAL A 238 -8.87 -1.75 -1.66
C VAL A 238 -10.22 -1.06 -1.51
N SER A 239 -11.33 -1.78 -1.63
CA SER A 239 -12.68 -1.23 -1.43
C SER A 239 -12.88 -0.63 -0.03
N HIS A 240 -12.31 -1.25 1.00
CA HIS A 240 -12.37 -0.80 2.38
C HIS A 240 -11.68 0.56 2.52
N TYR A 241 -10.43 0.66 2.10
CA TYR A 241 -9.65 1.88 2.30
C TYR A 241 -10.03 3.00 1.35
N GLU A 242 -10.33 2.72 0.07
CA GLU A 242 -10.69 3.77 -0.88
C GLU A 242 -12.01 4.45 -0.51
N SER A 243 -12.92 3.72 0.16
CA SER A 243 -14.18 4.28 0.64
C SER A 243 -14.02 5.31 1.76
N LEU A 244 -12.85 5.37 2.42
CA LEU A 244 -12.52 6.42 3.38
C LEU A 244 -12.26 7.76 2.69
N ILE A 245 -11.95 7.79 1.38
CA ILE A 245 -11.69 9.02 0.64
C ILE A 245 -12.99 9.81 0.45
N ASP A 246 -12.96 11.11 0.72
CA ASP A 246 -14.09 12.00 0.45
C ASP A 246 -14.26 12.20 -1.07
N GLY A 247 -15.20 11.48 -1.66
CA GLY A 247 -15.51 11.55 -3.09
C GLY A 247 -16.10 12.90 -3.56
N SER A 248 -16.34 13.86 -2.66
CA SER A 248 -16.78 15.22 -3.01
C SER A 248 -15.64 16.21 -3.26
N MET A 249 -14.39 15.83 -2.96
CA MET A 249 -13.21 16.65 -3.20
C MET A 249 -13.01 16.96 -4.68
N ASP A 250 -12.56 18.17 -4.98
CA ASP A 250 -12.35 18.58 -6.37
C ASP A 250 -11.11 17.89 -6.96
N TRP A 251 -11.15 17.57 -8.26
CA TRP A 251 -10.05 16.82 -8.91
C TRP A 251 -8.68 17.51 -8.83
N PHE A 252 -8.62 18.83 -8.76
CA PHE A 252 -7.36 19.57 -8.64
C PHE A 252 -6.87 19.61 -7.18
N GLU A 253 -7.79 19.68 -6.21
CA GLU A 253 -7.48 19.44 -4.80
C GLU A 253 -6.91 18.02 -4.59
N SER A 254 -7.55 17.01 -5.17
CA SER A 254 -7.03 15.64 -5.16
C SER A 254 -5.68 15.55 -5.85
N ALA A 255 -5.47 16.19 -7.01
CA ALA A 255 -4.18 16.19 -7.69
C ALA A 255 -3.06 16.76 -6.78
N VAL A 256 -3.31 17.89 -6.13
CA VAL A 256 -2.35 18.49 -5.18
C VAL A 256 -2.04 17.54 -4.02
N LEU A 257 -3.03 16.84 -3.49
CA LEU A 257 -2.80 15.88 -2.40
C LEU A 257 -2.01 14.64 -2.83
N HIS A 258 -2.16 14.16 -4.07
CA HIS A 258 -1.34 13.07 -4.59
C HIS A 258 0.13 13.48 -4.70
N GLU A 259 0.44 14.61 -5.36
CA GLU A 259 1.84 15.09 -5.45
C GLU A 259 2.43 15.39 -4.07
N TYR A 260 1.61 15.91 -3.14
CA TYR A 260 2.04 16.17 -1.78
C TYR A 260 2.30 14.87 -1.00
N ASN A 261 1.50 13.83 -1.22
CA ASN A 261 1.74 12.50 -0.66
C ASN A 261 3.00 11.86 -1.22
N GLU A 262 3.26 12.02 -2.52
CA GLU A 262 4.51 11.58 -3.16
C GLU A 262 5.73 12.26 -2.51
N CYS A 263 5.69 13.59 -2.32
CA CYS A 263 6.73 14.31 -1.57
C CYS A 263 6.89 13.78 -0.13
N PHE A 264 5.79 13.57 0.59
CA PHE A 264 5.79 13.07 1.96
C PHE A 264 6.43 11.67 2.07
N MET A 265 6.09 10.78 1.13
CA MET A 265 6.57 9.41 1.13
C MET A 265 8.02 9.28 0.67
N TYR A 266 8.45 10.04 -0.35
CA TYR A 266 9.86 10.09 -0.73
C TYR A 266 10.73 10.67 0.39
N TYR A 267 10.27 11.73 1.07
CA TYR A 267 10.98 12.29 2.22
C TYR A 267 11.06 11.28 3.38
N SER A 268 9.95 10.59 3.70
CA SER A 268 9.91 9.56 4.74
C SER A 268 10.86 8.38 4.45
N CYS A 269 10.91 7.92 3.20
CA CYS A 269 11.83 6.87 2.75
C CYS A 269 13.29 7.33 2.82
N MET A 270 13.58 8.53 2.32
CA MET A 270 14.93 9.13 2.32
C MET A 270 15.51 9.25 3.74
N GLU A 271 14.70 9.66 4.72
CA GLU A 271 15.15 9.87 6.10
C GLU A 271 15.57 8.57 6.80
N SER A 272 15.05 7.42 6.36
CA SER A 272 15.26 6.13 7.02
C SER A 272 15.94 5.06 6.14
N GLU A 273 16.26 5.37 4.88
CA GLU A 273 16.96 4.47 3.98
C GLU A 273 18.42 4.25 4.39
N THR A 274 18.84 2.98 4.39
CA THR A 274 20.18 2.55 4.83
C THR A 274 21.11 2.28 3.66
N ASP A 275 20.58 1.91 2.49
CA ASP A 275 21.35 1.76 1.26
C ASP A 275 21.57 3.14 0.61
N SER A 276 22.81 3.63 0.65
CA SER A 276 23.18 4.95 0.12
C SER A 276 22.82 5.17 -1.36
N ARG A 277 22.83 4.11 -2.18
CA ARG A 277 22.50 4.20 -3.61
C ARG A 277 20.99 4.35 -3.80
N ILE A 278 20.21 3.56 -3.06
CA ILE A 278 18.74 3.63 -3.12
C ILE A 278 18.25 4.94 -2.48
N LYS A 279 18.90 5.40 -1.40
CA LYS A 279 18.64 6.72 -0.83
C LYS A 279 18.81 7.85 -1.85
N GLY A 280 19.84 7.78 -2.69
CA GLY A 280 20.05 8.74 -3.77
C GLY A 280 18.90 8.77 -4.79
N ILE A 281 18.21 7.65 -5.02
CA ILE A 281 17.00 7.60 -5.85
C ILE A 281 15.84 8.32 -5.15
N TRP A 282 15.66 8.11 -3.84
CA TRP A 282 14.66 8.82 -3.05
C TRP A 282 14.89 10.34 -3.04
N GLU A 283 16.13 10.77 -2.88
CA GLU A 283 16.53 12.19 -2.94
C GLU A 283 16.24 12.81 -4.31
N GLU A 284 16.60 12.11 -5.39
CA GLU A 284 16.35 12.58 -6.75
C GLU A 284 14.86 12.67 -7.08
N HIS A 285 14.09 11.65 -6.71
CA HIS A 285 12.65 11.63 -6.97
C HIS A 285 11.91 12.63 -6.10
N LEU A 286 12.30 12.86 -4.84
CA LEU A 286 11.73 13.93 -4.02
C LEU A 286 11.88 15.30 -4.71
N ASP A 287 13.07 15.60 -5.27
CA ASP A 287 13.30 16.86 -5.98
C ASP A 287 12.45 16.97 -7.26
N MET A 288 12.20 15.85 -7.94
CA MET A 288 11.27 15.78 -9.07
C MET A 288 9.82 16.02 -8.65
N GLU A 289 9.37 15.39 -7.56
CA GLU A 289 8.00 15.51 -7.05
C GLU A 289 7.66 16.89 -6.50
N ILE A 290 8.64 17.61 -5.95
CA ILE A 290 8.47 19.02 -5.62
C ILE A 290 8.15 19.85 -6.88
N GLY A 291 8.73 19.48 -8.03
CA GLY A 291 8.39 20.06 -9.32
C GLY A 291 6.95 19.76 -9.75
N HIS A 292 6.50 18.52 -9.59
CA HIS A 292 5.11 18.13 -9.89
C HIS A 292 4.10 18.81 -8.95
N LEU A 293 4.41 18.91 -7.66
CA LEU A 293 3.60 19.61 -6.67
C LEU A 293 3.40 21.08 -7.03
N HIS A 294 4.46 21.79 -7.47
CA HIS A 294 4.31 23.17 -7.96
C HIS A 294 3.37 23.27 -9.15
N ASP A 295 3.50 22.37 -10.13
CA ASP A 295 2.62 22.35 -11.30
C ASP A 295 1.15 22.05 -10.93
N ALA A 296 0.91 21.12 -9.99
CA ALA A 296 -0.42 20.82 -9.48
C ALA A 296 -1.02 22.00 -8.70
N VAL A 297 -0.23 22.68 -7.87
CA VAL A 297 -0.64 23.89 -7.15
C VAL A 297 -1.02 25.01 -8.12
N GLU A 298 -0.22 25.25 -9.17
CA GLU A 298 -0.56 26.24 -10.19
C GLU A 298 -1.80 25.86 -10.99
N MET A 299 -1.98 24.56 -11.28
CA MET A 299 -3.19 24.05 -11.93
C MET A 299 -4.44 24.27 -11.07
N MET A 300 -4.34 24.00 -9.77
CA MET A 300 -5.42 24.23 -8.82
C MET A 300 -5.73 25.72 -8.64
N LYS A 301 -4.74 26.62 -8.65
CA LYS A 301 -5.01 28.08 -8.65
C LYS A 301 -5.80 28.54 -9.87
N GLN A 302 -5.55 27.92 -11.02
CA GLN A 302 -6.16 28.32 -12.30
C GLN A 302 -7.56 27.71 -12.49
N HIS A 303 -7.76 26.49 -12.02
CA HIS A 303 -8.94 25.68 -12.36
C HIS A 303 -9.69 25.10 -11.16
N GLY A 304 -9.06 25.05 -9.98
CA GLY A 304 -9.61 24.50 -8.75
C GLY A 304 -10.59 25.43 -8.06
N SER A 305 -11.28 24.88 -7.06
CA SER A 305 -12.34 25.58 -6.34
C SER A 305 -11.87 26.28 -5.06
N LYS A 306 -10.68 25.90 -4.57
CA LYS A 306 -10.07 26.36 -3.32
C LYS A 306 -8.68 26.95 -3.56
N ASP A 307 -8.20 27.74 -2.61
CA ASP A 307 -6.79 28.17 -2.57
C ASP A 307 -5.92 26.96 -2.15
N PRO A 308 -4.89 26.55 -2.91
CA PRO A 308 -4.03 25.43 -2.51
C PRO A 308 -3.39 25.61 -1.13
N MET A 309 -3.08 26.86 -0.75
CA MET A 309 -2.49 27.17 0.56
C MET A 309 -3.48 26.99 1.72
N SER A 310 -4.78 26.83 1.43
CA SER A 310 -5.79 26.47 2.43
C SER A 310 -5.94 24.95 2.62
N VAL A 311 -5.40 24.15 1.68
CA VAL A 311 -5.46 22.68 1.71
C VAL A 311 -4.18 22.09 2.29
N LEU A 312 -3.03 22.70 1.99
CA LEU A 312 -1.72 22.23 2.43
C LEU A 312 -1.23 22.92 3.71
N PRO A 313 -0.61 22.19 4.65
CA PRO A 313 0.09 22.78 5.79
C PRO A 313 1.38 23.47 5.35
N SER A 314 2.00 24.23 6.26
CA SER A 314 3.26 24.95 6.00
C SER A 314 4.52 24.09 6.12
N ALA A 315 4.38 22.78 6.31
CA ALA A 315 5.46 21.78 6.38
C ALA A 315 4.84 20.37 6.28
N LEU A 316 5.64 19.38 5.88
CA LEU A 316 5.25 17.97 5.98
C LEU A 316 4.78 17.65 7.41
N PRO A 317 3.67 16.89 7.56
CA PRO A 317 3.19 16.51 8.87
C PRO A 317 4.16 15.54 9.55
N GLU A 318 4.11 15.52 10.87
CA GLU A 318 4.81 14.54 11.71
C GLU A 318 3.76 13.66 12.42
N PRO A 319 4.07 12.38 12.67
CA PRO A 319 5.32 11.70 12.34
C PRO A 319 5.45 11.30 10.86
N LEU A 320 6.69 11.14 10.39
CA LEU A 320 7.00 10.51 9.10
C LEU A 320 6.65 9.01 9.10
N VAL A 321 6.39 8.45 7.91
CA VAL A 321 6.13 7.02 7.74
C VAL A 321 7.45 6.25 7.66
N ILE A 322 7.93 5.77 8.80
CA ILE A 322 9.17 5.01 8.91
C ILE A 322 8.87 3.55 9.27
N PHE A 323 9.30 2.62 8.41
CA PHE A 323 9.25 1.19 8.74
C PHE A 323 10.12 0.87 9.96
N GLU A 324 9.49 0.30 10.97
CA GLU A 324 10.08 -0.20 12.19
C GLU A 324 9.31 -1.45 12.64
N SER A 325 9.88 -2.23 13.56
CA SER A 325 9.17 -3.41 14.06
C SER A 325 7.87 -3.00 14.76
N ASN A 326 6.76 -3.62 14.36
CA ASN A 326 5.43 -3.39 14.91
C ASN A 326 4.90 -4.58 15.73
N VAL A 327 5.75 -5.54 16.10
CA VAL A 327 5.35 -6.81 16.74
C VAL A 327 4.46 -6.60 17.97
N ASP A 328 4.84 -5.70 18.89
CA ASP A 328 4.05 -5.46 20.10
C ASP A 328 2.67 -4.87 19.79
N TYR A 329 2.59 -4.01 18.78
CA TYR A 329 1.35 -3.39 18.34
C TYR A 329 0.43 -4.43 17.68
N VAL A 330 0.94 -5.20 16.73
CA VAL A 330 0.17 -6.26 16.03
C VAL A 330 -0.36 -7.28 17.04
N ARG A 331 0.46 -7.71 18.00
CA ARG A 331 0.03 -8.63 19.07
C ARG A 331 -1.08 -8.04 19.94
N GLN A 332 -1.03 -6.74 20.24
CA GLN A 332 -2.10 -6.06 20.97
C GLN A 332 -3.40 -6.07 20.17
N VAL A 333 -3.37 -5.65 18.90
CA VAL A 333 -4.56 -5.63 18.04
C VAL A 333 -5.14 -7.04 17.88
N LEU A 334 -4.29 -8.05 17.69
CA LEU A 334 -4.70 -9.45 17.59
C LEU A 334 -5.40 -9.93 18.87
N ALA A 335 -4.86 -9.59 20.04
CA ALA A 335 -5.45 -9.98 21.33
C ALA A 335 -6.81 -9.33 21.60
N GLU A 336 -7.09 -8.17 21.00
CA GLU A 336 -8.28 -7.37 21.25
C GLU A 336 -9.36 -7.53 20.17
N GLN A 337 -8.98 -7.74 18.91
CA GLN A 337 -9.85 -7.49 17.74
C GLN A 337 -10.01 -8.67 16.78
N VAL A 338 -9.42 -9.84 17.06
CA VAL A 338 -9.43 -10.99 16.13
C VAL A 338 -10.86 -11.47 15.76
N ASP A 339 -11.80 -11.41 16.70
CA ASP A 339 -13.18 -11.89 16.53
C ASP A 339 -14.15 -10.83 15.96
N TRP A 340 -13.65 -9.61 15.67
CA TRP A 340 -14.49 -8.51 15.17
C TRP A 340 -14.89 -8.75 13.70
N THR A 341 -16.01 -8.18 13.29
CA THR A 341 -16.51 -8.22 11.90
C THR A 341 -17.19 -6.89 11.55
N THR A 342 -17.91 -6.81 10.44
CA THR A 342 -18.51 -5.58 9.93
C THR A 342 -19.98 -5.80 9.57
N ASP A 343 -20.86 -4.85 9.89
CA ASP A 343 -22.27 -4.81 9.42
C ASP A 343 -22.55 -3.46 8.77
N GLY A 344 -22.57 -3.43 7.43
CA GLY A 344 -22.46 -2.20 6.68
C GLY A 344 -21.16 -1.45 7.01
N PRO A 345 -21.18 -0.14 7.26
CA PRO A 345 -19.97 0.64 7.52
C PRO A 345 -19.38 0.44 8.90
N GLU A 346 -20.12 -0.15 9.83
CA GLU A 346 -19.72 -0.28 11.23
C GLU A 346 -18.91 -1.56 11.48
N ILE A 347 -17.85 -1.44 12.28
CA ILE A 347 -17.15 -2.57 12.87
C ILE A 347 -17.93 -3.02 14.12
N VAL A 348 -18.28 -4.30 14.20
CA VAL A 348 -19.13 -4.88 15.24
C VAL A 348 -18.46 -6.04 15.96
N THR A 349 -18.74 -6.17 17.27
CA THR A 349 -18.07 -7.13 18.16
C THR A 349 -19.01 -8.14 18.81
N ASP A 350 -20.32 -7.93 18.71
CA ASP A 350 -21.35 -8.67 19.46
C ASP A 350 -22.22 -9.58 18.58
N HIS A 351 -22.11 -9.47 17.26
CA HIS A 351 -22.84 -10.29 16.31
C HIS A 351 -22.11 -10.45 14.98
N LYS A 352 -22.57 -11.43 14.19
CA LYS A 352 -22.18 -11.63 12.79
C LYS A 352 -23.41 -11.41 11.91
N PRO A 353 -23.40 -10.48 10.95
CA PRO A 353 -24.58 -10.18 10.15
C PRO A 353 -24.97 -11.36 9.26
N GLU A 354 -26.23 -11.39 8.88
CA GLU A 354 -26.77 -12.47 8.03
C GLU A 354 -26.12 -12.47 6.63
N SER A 355 -25.72 -11.31 6.12
CA SER A 355 -24.96 -11.19 4.88
C SER A 355 -23.59 -11.86 4.98
N TYR A 356 -22.85 -11.61 6.06
CA TYR A 356 -21.58 -12.29 6.34
C TYR A 356 -21.77 -13.81 6.33
N LYS A 357 -22.72 -14.34 7.13
CA LYS A 357 -22.94 -15.80 7.22
C LYS A 357 -23.23 -16.44 5.87
N LYS A 358 -24.13 -15.84 5.08
CA LYS A 358 -24.48 -16.35 3.74
C LYS A 358 -23.33 -16.28 2.75
N HIS A 359 -22.55 -15.20 2.81
CA HIS A 359 -21.40 -15.03 1.94
C HIS A 359 -20.33 -16.09 2.26
N GLN A 360 -20.00 -16.23 3.55
CA GLN A 360 -19.12 -17.25 4.11
C GLN A 360 -19.53 -18.68 3.71
N GLU A 361 -20.82 -19.04 3.85
CA GLU A 361 -21.35 -20.35 3.43
C GLU A 361 -21.14 -20.62 1.94
N THR A 362 -21.12 -19.58 1.11
CA THR A 362 -20.99 -19.69 -0.34
C THR A 362 -19.53 -19.83 -0.76
N VAL A 363 -18.66 -18.92 -0.31
CA VAL A 363 -17.25 -18.87 -0.72
C VAL A 363 -16.44 -20.03 -0.13
N ASN A 364 -16.79 -20.47 1.08
CA ASN A 364 -16.15 -21.60 1.76
C ASN A 364 -16.89 -22.93 1.52
N ALA A 365 -17.75 -23.01 0.51
CA ALA A 365 -18.42 -24.25 0.16
C ALA A 365 -17.41 -25.29 -0.36
N GLY A 366 -17.00 -26.22 0.50
CA GLY A 366 -16.10 -27.32 0.14
C GLY A 366 -14.70 -27.12 0.70
N THR A 367 -13.70 -27.10 -0.19
CA THR A 367 -12.29 -26.96 0.19
C THR A 367 -11.92 -25.49 0.28
N VAL A 368 -11.26 -25.10 1.38
CA VAL A 368 -10.75 -23.75 1.62
C VAL A 368 -9.23 -23.77 1.39
N PRO A 369 -8.72 -23.19 0.29
CA PRO A 369 -7.30 -23.31 -0.09
C PRO A 369 -6.32 -22.90 1.01
N SER A 370 -6.65 -21.83 1.71
CA SER A 370 -5.85 -21.26 2.77
C SER A 370 -5.73 -22.26 3.94
N GLN A 371 -6.80 -22.98 4.28
CA GLN A 371 -6.78 -24.02 5.31
C GLN A 371 -6.03 -25.28 4.85
N ASP A 372 -6.10 -25.62 3.56
CA ASP A 372 -5.37 -26.74 2.98
C ASP A 372 -3.85 -26.53 3.04
N VAL A 373 -3.37 -25.29 2.85
CA VAL A 373 -1.94 -24.94 2.99
C VAL A 373 -1.46 -25.29 4.39
N ILE A 374 -2.17 -24.84 5.42
CA ILE A 374 -1.81 -25.10 6.82
C ILE A 374 -1.90 -26.59 7.15
N ASN A 375 -3.00 -27.25 6.77
CA ASN A 375 -3.15 -28.70 6.97
C ASN A 375 -2.01 -29.49 6.31
N ARG A 376 -1.57 -29.07 5.13
CA ARG A 376 -0.49 -29.74 4.40
C ARG A 376 0.87 -29.48 5.03
N HIS A 377 1.12 -28.27 5.49
CA HIS A 377 2.36 -27.91 6.19
C HIS A 377 2.50 -28.73 7.47
N ILE A 378 1.46 -28.78 8.31
CA ILE A 378 1.42 -29.60 9.55
C ILE A 378 1.69 -31.08 9.24
N GLN A 379 1.11 -31.63 8.16
CA GLN A 379 1.38 -33.01 7.74
C GLN A 379 2.84 -33.25 7.35
N MET A 380 3.53 -32.24 6.80
CA MET A 380 4.91 -32.33 6.34
C MET A 380 5.92 -32.08 7.44
N LYS A 381 5.61 -31.18 8.38
CA LYS A 381 6.55 -30.67 9.39
C LYS A 381 6.27 -31.20 10.80
N GLY A 382 5.03 -31.60 11.09
CA GLY A 382 4.62 -32.14 12.39
C GLY A 382 4.26 -31.08 13.43
N GLU A 383 4.36 -29.80 13.07
CA GLU A 383 3.96 -28.63 13.84
C GLU A 383 3.35 -27.60 12.89
N ASP A 384 2.59 -26.69 13.48
CA ASP A 384 2.02 -25.50 12.82
C ASP A 384 3.02 -24.36 12.93
#